data_AF-A0A1X7SQI7-F1
#
_entry.id   AF-A0A1X7SQI7-F1
#
_cell.length_a   1.000
_cell.length_b   1.000
_cell.length_c   1.000
_cell.angle_alpha   90.00
_cell.angle_beta   90.00
_cell.angle_gamma   90.00
#
_symmetry.space_group_name_H-M   'P 1'
#
loop_
_entity.id
_entity.type
_entity.pdbx_description
1 polymer ?
#
loop_
_entity_poly.entity_id
_entity_poly.type
_entity_poly.pdbx_seq_one_letter_code
_entity_poly.pdbx_strand_id
1 'polypeptide(L)'
;LTVKDISSATLQKDFLTLEEQEGSINFKFGIIYAKTGQTTDNEMLSNKAGSPCFNQFLDLLGDTIDLFGWAHYKGGLDTRNNATGSQSVYTVFGGHEVMFHVSTMLPYSEENKQQLERKRHIGNDIVTIIFIEDEGADTEGAQDQESDDRAYLSALSFTPSSITSHFNHIFALVTYCKSRDSYRLVLHSAESIPSFGPPLPPGGEFEDHSAFRDFLLAKLINGEKASYSISTFADKRERTLGLLMKDMEQKCGSVLRKSLSQLNITSPSNSKKYVELQQSFSEVGNRIKIEKIVSGNHPTSQMSTAVKKE
;
A
#
# COMPACT_ATOMS: atom_id res chain seq x y z
N LEU A 1 -0.30 -28.47 -26.29
CA LEU A 1 0.28 -27.12 -26.11
C LEU A 1 1.69 -27.13 -26.68
N THR A 2 1.94 -26.37 -27.74
CA THR A 2 3.29 -26.26 -28.33
C THR A 2 3.98 -25.06 -27.72
N VAL A 3 4.94 -25.30 -26.83
CA VAL A 3 5.74 -24.24 -26.19
C VAL A 3 6.73 -23.71 -27.22
N LYS A 4 6.89 -22.38 -27.29
CA LYS A 4 7.84 -21.72 -28.18
C LYS A 4 8.87 -20.98 -27.35
N ASP A 5 10.14 -21.17 -27.67
CA ASP A 5 11.22 -20.41 -27.05
C ASP A 5 11.20 -18.97 -27.55
N ILE A 6 11.16 -18.02 -26.61
CA ILE A 6 11.22 -16.59 -26.91
C ILE A 6 12.47 -16.02 -26.23
N SER A 7 13.42 -15.59 -27.04
CA SER A 7 14.70 -15.05 -26.58
C SER A 7 14.73 -13.54 -26.80
N SER A 8 14.21 -12.76 -25.85
CA SER A 8 14.18 -11.29 -25.94
C SER A 8 14.36 -10.64 -24.57
N ALA A 9 15.47 -9.91 -24.42
CA ALA A 9 15.78 -9.17 -23.19
C ALA A 9 14.71 -8.10 -22.86
N THR A 10 14.13 -7.46 -23.89
CA THR A 10 13.03 -6.50 -23.70
C THR A 10 11.79 -7.19 -23.13
N LEU A 11 11.44 -8.37 -23.65
CA LEU A 11 10.30 -9.13 -23.13
C LEU A 11 10.55 -9.64 -21.70
N GLN A 12 11.76 -10.08 -21.39
CA GLN A 12 12.12 -10.46 -20.02
C GLN A 12 11.93 -9.31 -19.03
N LYS A 13 12.34 -8.08 -19.41
CA LYS A 13 12.12 -6.89 -18.60
C LYS A 13 10.62 -6.57 -18.44
N ASP A 14 9.85 -6.67 -19.51
CA ASP A 14 8.39 -6.44 -19.47
C ASP A 14 7.69 -7.48 -18.58
N PHE A 15 8.04 -8.77 -18.67
CA PHE A 15 7.50 -9.83 -17.79
C PHE A 15 7.85 -9.62 -16.32
N LEU A 16 9.09 -9.21 -16.05
CA LEU A 16 9.51 -8.90 -14.69
C LEU A 16 8.76 -7.70 -14.10
N THR A 17 8.48 -6.69 -14.94
CA THR A 17 7.65 -5.54 -14.54
C THR A 17 6.23 -5.99 -14.21
N LEU A 18 5.67 -6.95 -14.96
CA LEU A 18 4.33 -7.51 -14.69
C LEU A 18 4.28 -8.32 -13.40
N GLU A 19 5.31 -9.12 -13.13
CA GLU A 19 5.42 -9.88 -11.88
C GLU A 19 5.52 -8.93 -10.67
N GLU A 20 6.30 -7.84 -10.79
CA GLU A 20 6.39 -6.80 -9.77
C GLU A 20 5.05 -6.06 -9.56
N GLN A 21 4.28 -5.85 -10.62
CA GLN A 21 2.94 -5.24 -10.54
C GLN A 21 1.92 -6.16 -9.83
N GLU A 22 1.99 -7.47 -10.04
CA GLU A 22 1.15 -8.43 -9.32
C GLU A 22 1.53 -8.57 -7.84
N GLY A 23 2.80 -8.32 -7.49
CA GLY A 23 3.29 -8.36 -6.11
C GLY A 23 2.82 -7.21 -5.21
N SER A 24 2.12 -6.21 -5.76
CA SER A 24 1.78 -4.91 -5.13
C SER A 24 2.90 -4.39 -4.23
N ILE A 25 3.91 -3.79 -4.85
CA ILE A 25 5.04 -3.19 -4.14
C ILE A 25 4.67 -1.88 -3.43
N ASN A 26 3.55 -1.25 -3.80
CA ASN A 26 3.21 0.11 -3.38
C ASN A 26 1.80 0.17 -2.78
N PHE A 27 1.68 0.80 -1.62
CA PHE A 27 0.43 0.90 -0.86
C PHE A 27 0.01 2.35 -0.70
N LYS A 28 -1.31 2.56 -0.63
CA LYS A 28 -1.87 3.86 -0.28
C LYS A 28 -2.92 3.68 0.81
N PHE A 29 -2.80 4.47 1.87
CA PHE A 29 -3.69 4.39 3.02
C PHE A 29 -4.29 5.76 3.32
N GLY A 30 -5.58 5.78 3.60
CA GLY A 30 -6.25 6.98 4.08
C GLY A 30 -5.86 7.27 5.52
N ILE A 31 -5.73 8.54 5.90
CA ILE A 31 -5.68 8.96 7.30
C ILE A 31 -6.74 10.04 7.51
N ILE A 32 -7.68 9.79 8.40
CA ILE A 32 -8.71 10.74 8.81
C ILE A 32 -8.45 11.16 10.25
N TYR A 33 -8.36 12.47 10.46
CA TYR A 33 -8.38 13.07 11.78
C TYR A 33 -9.83 13.30 12.25
N ALA A 34 -10.18 12.76 13.41
CA ALA A 34 -11.49 12.89 14.05
C ALA A 34 -11.35 13.57 15.41
N LYS A 35 -12.05 14.69 15.59
CA LYS A 35 -12.14 15.37 16.89
C LYS A 35 -13.15 14.67 17.78
N THR A 36 -13.03 14.88 19.09
CA THR A 36 -13.98 14.39 20.08
C THR A 36 -15.42 14.75 19.69
N GLY A 37 -16.30 13.76 19.66
CA GLY A 37 -17.72 13.91 19.33
C GLY A 37 -18.06 13.96 17.84
N GLN A 38 -17.09 13.95 16.92
CA GLN A 38 -17.39 13.81 15.49
C GLN A 38 -17.76 12.37 15.15
N THR A 39 -18.86 12.19 14.42
CA THR A 39 -19.41 10.83 14.14
C THR A 39 -19.68 10.58 12.67
N THR A 40 -19.54 11.59 11.81
CA THR A 40 -19.80 11.49 10.36
C THR A 40 -18.54 11.79 9.54
N ASP A 41 -18.44 11.16 8.36
CA ASP A 41 -17.36 11.45 7.40
C ASP A 41 -17.25 12.93 7.05
N ASN A 42 -18.37 13.61 6.80
CA ASN A 42 -18.37 15.03 6.45
C ASN A 42 -17.77 15.91 7.56
N GLU A 43 -18.06 15.63 8.84
CA GLU A 43 -17.48 16.34 9.98
C GLU A 43 -15.97 16.14 10.05
N MET A 44 -15.54 14.88 9.99
CA MET A 44 -14.12 14.52 10.09
C MET A 44 -13.31 15.04 8.89
N LEU A 45 -13.82 14.88 7.67
CA LEU A 45 -13.19 15.37 6.44
C LEU A 45 -13.20 16.89 6.33
N SER A 46 -14.02 17.61 7.11
CA SER A 46 -14.02 19.08 7.15
C SER A 46 -12.95 19.66 8.08
N ASN A 47 -12.21 18.84 8.83
CA ASN A 47 -11.13 19.31 9.69
C ASN A 47 -9.98 19.90 8.87
N LYS A 48 -9.71 21.20 9.05
CA LYS A 48 -8.65 21.92 8.31
C LYS A 48 -7.24 21.65 8.84
N ALA A 49 -7.13 21.31 10.12
CA ALA A 49 -5.87 21.04 10.80
C ALA A 49 -6.08 19.96 11.87
N GLY A 50 -5.01 19.23 12.18
CA GLY A 50 -4.97 18.26 13.26
C GLY A 50 -4.45 18.84 14.58
N SER A 51 -4.53 18.05 15.64
CA SER A 51 -3.93 18.37 16.94
C SER A 51 -2.42 18.12 16.98
N PRO A 52 -1.70 18.60 18.01
CA PRO A 52 -0.29 18.26 18.20
C PRO A 52 -0.03 16.74 18.25
N CYS A 53 -0.90 15.99 18.94
CA CYS A 53 -0.79 14.53 19.02
C CYS A 53 -1.03 13.85 17.66
N PHE A 54 -1.96 14.37 16.86
CA PHE A 54 -2.13 13.90 15.49
C PHE A 54 -0.89 14.15 14.64
N ASN A 55 -0.28 15.33 14.72
CA ASN A 55 0.93 15.63 13.97
C ASN A 55 2.12 14.77 14.41
N GLN A 56 2.28 14.52 15.72
CA GLN A 56 3.28 13.56 16.24
C GLN A 56 3.04 12.15 15.70
N PHE A 57 1.79 11.71 15.59
CA PHE A 57 1.45 10.44 14.98
C PHE A 57 1.80 10.40 13.48
N LEU A 58 1.60 11.49 12.74
CA LEU A 58 2.02 11.58 11.35
C LEU A 58 3.55 11.47 11.21
N ASP A 59 4.30 12.19 12.05
CA ASP A 59 5.76 12.14 12.09
C ASP A 59 6.28 10.74 12.47
N LEU A 60 5.54 10.01 13.30
CA LEU A 60 5.84 8.62 13.62
C LEU A 60 5.67 7.71 12.38
N LEU A 61 4.63 7.91 11.58
CA LEU A 61 4.36 7.04 10.42
C LEU A 61 5.39 7.18 9.31
N GLY A 62 5.84 8.40 9.02
CA GLY A 62 6.78 8.64 7.93
C GLY A 62 7.18 10.10 7.78
N ASP A 63 7.91 10.37 6.71
CA ASP A 63 8.41 11.70 6.40
C ASP A 63 7.32 12.55 5.74
N THR A 64 7.18 13.80 6.19
CA THR A 64 6.41 14.79 5.44
C THR A 64 7.20 15.22 4.20
N ILE A 65 6.62 15.01 3.02
CA ILE A 65 7.26 15.27 1.72
C ILE A 65 6.52 16.35 0.94
N ASP A 66 7.25 17.09 0.10
CA ASP A 66 6.66 18.00 -0.88
C ASP A 66 6.20 17.22 -2.11
N LEU A 67 4.94 17.44 -2.51
CA LEU A 67 4.35 16.75 -3.66
C LEU A 67 4.85 17.30 -4.99
N PHE A 68 5.16 18.60 -5.05
CA PHE A 68 5.65 19.21 -6.28
C PHE A 68 7.00 18.61 -6.69
N GLY A 69 7.04 17.96 -7.86
CA GLY A 69 8.25 17.30 -8.35
C GLY A 69 8.55 15.96 -7.69
N TRP A 70 7.65 15.41 -6.86
CA TRP A 70 7.84 14.10 -6.23
C TRP A 70 8.01 12.99 -7.28
N ALA A 71 9.13 12.26 -7.17
CA ALA A 71 9.56 11.28 -8.17
C ALA A 71 9.22 9.82 -7.79
N HIS A 72 8.87 9.58 -6.53
CA HIS A 72 8.55 8.26 -5.99
C HIS A 72 7.06 7.93 -6.15
N TYR A 73 6.61 6.82 -5.57
CA TYR A 73 5.20 6.46 -5.61
C TYR A 73 4.32 7.59 -5.05
N LYS A 74 3.34 8.02 -5.85
CA LYS A 74 2.52 9.20 -5.57
C LYS A 74 1.12 8.90 -5.06
N GLY A 75 0.71 7.63 -4.96
CA GLY A 75 -0.63 7.26 -4.45
C GLY A 75 -1.84 7.76 -5.25
N GLY A 76 -1.63 8.44 -6.39
CA GLY A 76 -2.70 9.15 -7.12
C GLY A 76 -2.83 10.63 -6.78
N LEU A 77 -1.95 11.16 -5.92
CA LEU A 77 -1.79 12.60 -5.66
C LEU A 77 -1.16 13.31 -6.87
N ASP A 78 -1.47 14.61 -6.99
CA ASP A 78 -0.90 15.50 -8.00
C ASP A 78 0.49 15.98 -7.57
N THR A 79 1.46 15.83 -8.47
CA THR A 79 2.86 16.21 -8.24
C THR A 79 3.31 17.36 -9.13
N ARG A 80 2.37 18.04 -9.82
CA ARG A 80 2.68 19.09 -10.80
C ARG A 80 2.08 20.44 -10.45
N ASN A 81 0.84 20.48 -9.96
CA ASN A 81 0.08 21.72 -9.83
C ASN A 81 -0.49 21.92 -8.42
N ASN A 82 -0.08 21.10 -7.44
CA ASN A 82 -0.60 21.10 -6.06
C ASN A 82 -2.13 20.93 -5.96
N ALA A 83 -2.76 20.32 -6.97
CA ALA A 83 -4.22 20.14 -7.02
C ALA A 83 -4.74 19.24 -5.89
N THR A 84 -3.87 18.43 -5.26
CA THR A 84 -4.17 17.56 -4.14
C THR A 84 -3.41 17.95 -2.87
N GLY A 85 -3.11 19.24 -2.72
CA GLY A 85 -2.27 19.75 -1.62
C GLY A 85 -0.81 19.88 -2.04
N SER A 86 -0.01 20.52 -1.18
CA SER A 86 1.43 20.71 -1.40
C SER A 86 2.29 19.64 -0.77
N GLN A 87 1.77 18.96 0.26
CA GLN A 87 2.52 18.00 1.08
C GLN A 87 1.69 16.77 1.40
N SER A 88 2.37 15.69 1.76
CA SER A 88 1.79 14.43 2.23
C SER A 88 2.79 13.70 3.13
N VAL A 89 2.40 12.58 3.70
CA VAL A 89 3.28 11.71 4.50
C VAL A 89 3.62 10.47 3.67
N TYR A 90 4.89 10.08 3.65
CA TYR A 90 5.40 8.97 2.88
C TYR A 90 6.42 8.16 3.69
N THR A 91 6.47 6.85 3.48
CA THR A 91 7.54 5.99 4.02
C THR A 91 7.84 4.83 3.10
N VAL A 92 9.04 4.26 3.23
CA VAL A 92 9.37 2.92 2.74
C VAL A 92 9.37 1.96 3.93
N PHE A 93 8.67 0.83 3.82
CA PHE A 93 8.61 -0.19 4.87
C PHE A 93 8.73 -1.59 4.28
N GLY A 94 9.76 -2.35 4.68
CA GLY A 94 9.97 -3.71 4.15
C GLY A 94 10.16 -3.78 2.63
N GLY A 95 10.69 -2.72 2.01
CA GLY A 95 10.81 -2.58 0.55
C GLY A 95 9.54 -2.13 -0.17
N HIS A 96 8.47 -1.84 0.58
CA HIS A 96 7.22 -1.30 0.04
C HIS A 96 7.15 0.22 0.18
N GLU A 97 6.78 0.92 -0.88
CA GLU A 97 6.49 2.36 -0.81
C GLU A 97 5.07 2.57 -0.28
N VAL A 98 4.89 3.44 0.71
CA VAL A 98 3.58 3.74 1.32
C VAL A 98 3.32 5.23 1.21
N MET A 99 2.22 5.59 0.54
CA MET A 99 1.74 6.97 0.44
C MET A 99 0.49 7.16 1.30
N PHE A 100 0.45 8.21 2.13
CA PHE A 100 -0.69 8.48 2.99
C PHE A 100 -1.57 9.62 2.46
N HIS A 101 -2.85 9.32 2.26
CA HIS A 101 -3.85 10.34 1.97
C HIS A 101 -4.34 10.98 3.27
N VAL A 102 -3.60 11.97 3.77
CA VAL A 102 -3.90 12.65 5.04
C VAL A 102 -5.00 13.69 4.85
N SER A 103 -6.13 13.52 5.56
CA SER A 103 -7.32 14.36 5.38
C SER A 103 -7.04 15.84 5.53
N THR A 104 -6.20 16.23 6.49
CA THR A 104 -5.84 17.62 6.78
C THR A 104 -4.85 18.23 5.79
N MET A 105 -4.10 17.41 5.04
CA MET A 105 -3.14 17.87 4.02
C MET A 105 -3.76 17.93 2.61
N LEU A 106 -4.90 17.26 2.40
CA LEU A 106 -5.68 17.38 1.17
C LEU A 106 -6.45 18.72 1.12
N PRO A 107 -6.74 19.27 -0.07
CA PRO A 107 -7.41 20.55 -0.21
C PRO A 107 -8.78 20.57 0.48
N TYR A 108 -9.09 21.70 1.09
CA TYR A 108 -10.37 21.95 1.74
C TYR A 108 -11.16 22.99 0.95
N SER A 109 -12.49 22.83 0.87
CA SER A 109 -13.39 23.81 0.24
C SER A 109 -14.59 24.09 1.14
N GLU A 110 -14.79 25.35 1.53
CA GLU A 110 -15.96 25.76 2.35
C GLU A 110 -17.29 25.55 1.62
N GLU A 111 -17.27 25.71 0.30
CA GLU A 111 -18.44 25.57 -0.56
C GLU A 111 -18.87 24.11 -0.71
N ASN A 112 -17.95 23.17 -0.52
CA ASN A 112 -18.19 21.75 -0.68
C ASN A 112 -18.30 21.04 0.68
N LYS A 113 -19.49 21.06 1.29
CA LYS A 113 -19.74 20.39 2.59
C LYS A 113 -19.40 18.90 2.61
N GLN A 114 -19.43 18.22 1.46
CA GLN A 114 -19.09 16.80 1.35
C GLN A 114 -17.59 16.55 1.18
N GLN A 115 -16.79 17.61 1.04
CA GLN A 115 -15.34 17.54 0.82
C GLN A 115 -14.96 16.50 -0.24
N LEU A 116 -15.64 16.54 -1.39
CA LEU A 116 -15.57 15.50 -2.42
C LEU A 116 -14.14 15.21 -2.88
N GLU A 117 -13.25 16.20 -2.91
CA GLU A 117 -11.84 15.98 -3.26
C GLU A 117 -11.13 15.11 -2.22
N ARG A 118 -11.30 15.40 -0.93
CA ARG A 118 -10.74 14.57 0.15
C ARG A 118 -11.32 13.16 0.11
N LYS A 119 -12.63 13.06 -0.07
CA LYS A 119 -13.36 11.79 -0.17
C LYS A 119 -13.00 10.99 -1.42
N ARG A 120 -12.66 11.64 -2.53
CA ARG A 120 -12.21 10.99 -3.77
C ARG A 120 -10.89 10.25 -3.57
N HIS A 121 -10.00 10.78 -2.74
CA HIS A 121 -8.74 10.10 -2.44
C HIS A 121 -8.94 9.05 -1.35
N ILE A 122 -9.31 9.47 -0.15
CA ILE A 122 -9.43 8.59 1.04
C ILE A 122 -10.53 7.55 0.87
N GLY A 123 -11.66 7.94 0.29
CA GLY A 123 -12.80 7.05 0.05
C GLY A 123 -12.52 6.01 -1.02
N ASN A 124 -11.42 6.09 -1.77
CA ASN A 124 -10.99 5.06 -2.73
C ASN A 124 -9.87 4.17 -2.18
N ASP A 125 -9.40 4.42 -0.96
CA ASP A 125 -8.43 3.56 -0.30
C ASP A 125 -9.11 2.34 0.32
N ILE A 126 -8.42 1.20 0.33
CA ILE A 126 -8.98 -0.03 0.92
C ILE A 126 -8.91 0.03 2.43
N VAL A 127 -7.78 0.54 2.94
CA VAL A 127 -7.45 0.64 4.35
C VAL A 127 -7.34 2.11 4.75
N THR A 128 -8.02 2.47 5.84
CA THR A 128 -8.05 3.84 6.35
C THR A 128 -7.76 3.86 7.84
N ILE A 129 -6.80 4.68 8.25
CA ILE A 129 -6.52 5.00 9.65
C ILE A 129 -7.48 6.11 10.08
N ILE A 130 -8.14 5.95 11.22
CA ILE A 130 -8.94 6.99 11.87
C ILE A 130 -8.24 7.35 13.17
N PHE A 131 -7.59 8.51 13.20
CA PHE A 131 -7.00 9.04 14.43
C PHE A 131 -8.08 9.81 15.19
N ILE A 132 -8.43 9.34 16.39
CA ILE A 132 -9.52 9.90 17.20
C ILE A 132 -8.93 10.64 18.39
N GLU A 133 -9.32 11.90 18.54
CA GLU A 133 -9.04 12.68 19.74
C GLU A 133 -9.92 12.16 20.89
N ASP A 134 -9.30 11.48 21.85
CA ASP A 134 -9.95 10.94 23.04
C ASP A 134 -9.59 11.81 24.26
N GLU A 135 -10.39 12.83 24.54
CA GLU A 135 -10.22 13.67 25.74
C GLU A 135 -10.47 12.89 27.04
N GLY A 136 -11.15 11.74 26.98
CA GLY A 136 -11.42 10.87 28.12
C GLY A 136 -10.26 9.95 28.50
N ALA A 137 -9.34 9.69 27.56
CA ALA A 137 -8.19 8.80 27.76
C ALA A 137 -7.24 9.22 28.89
N ASP A 138 -7.24 10.51 29.27
CA ASP A 138 -6.38 11.06 30.32
C ASP A 138 -7.07 11.10 31.70
N THR A 139 -8.30 10.60 31.83
CA THR A 139 -9.05 10.64 33.11
C THR A 139 -8.66 9.46 34.01
N GLU A 140 -8.12 9.76 35.20
CA GLU A 140 -7.84 8.76 36.25
C GLU A 140 -9.15 8.05 36.66
N GLY A 141 -9.31 6.78 36.24
CA GLY A 141 -10.52 5.98 36.53
C GLY A 141 -11.00 5.10 35.37
N ALA A 142 -10.51 5.30 34.14
CA ALA A 142 -10.79 4.40 33.01
C ALA A 142 -10.02 3.06 33.07
N GLN A 143 -9.32 2.80 34.18
CA GLN A 143 -8.21 1.84 34.27
C GLN A 143 -8.62 0.35 34.39
N ASP A 144 -9.87 0.01 34.74
CA ASP A 144 -10.22 -1.39 35.07
C ASP A 144 -11.45 -1.96 34.32
N GLN A 145 -12.03 -1.22 33.38
CA GLN A 145 -13.32 -1.59 32.76
C GLN A 145 -13.35 -1.51 31.24
N GLU A 146 -12.34 -1.97 30.51
CA GLU A 146 -12.52 -2.06 29.05
C GLU A 146 -11.62 -3.11 28.38
N SER A 147 -11.71 -4.35 28.88
CA SER A 147 -11.27 -5.52 28.12
C SER A 147 -12.17 -5.82 26.91
N ASP A 148 -13.27 -5.08 26.73
CA ASP A 148 -14.20 -5.21 25.61
C ASP A 148 -14.00 -4.07 24.61
N ASP A 149 -13.38 -4.38 23.49
CA ASP A 149 -13.19 -3.45 22.37
C ASP A 149 -14.52 -2.82 21.92
N ARG A 150 -15.67 -3.48 22.09
CA ARG A 150 -16.98 -2.88 21.75
C ARG A 150 -17.38 -1.74 22.67
N ALA A 151 -17.09 -1.84 23.97
CA ALA A 151 -17.40 -0.77 24.91
C ALA A 151 -16.53 0.46 24.61
N TYR A 152 -15.24 0.24 24.36
CA TYR A 152 -14.31 1.31 23.98
C TYR A 152 -14.70 1.99 22.66
N LEU A 153 -15.03 1.21 21.63
CA LEU A 153 -15.52 1.76 20.36
C LEU A 153 -16.82 2.55 20.50
N SER A 154 -17.73 2.11 21.39
CA SER A 154 -18.94 2.86 21.71
C SER A 154 -18.61 4.18 22.39
N ALA A 155 -17.59 4.23 23.25
CA ALA A 155 -17.14 5.47 23.89
C ALA A 155 -16.56 6.45 22.85
N LEU A 156 -15.83 5.95 21.86
CA LEU A 156 -15.28 6.75 20.77
C LEU A 156 -16.33 7.24 19.76
N SER A 157 -17.59 6.80 19.87
CA SER A 157 -18.71 7.18 18.98
C SER A 157 -18.42 6.97 17.48
N PHE A 158 -17.47 6.10 17.14
CA PHE A 158 -17.15 5.77 15.75
C PHE A 158 -17.83 4.47 15.34
N THR A 159 -18.43 4.46 14.16
CA THR A 159 -18.89 3.24 13.51
C THR A 159 -18.31 3.16 12.11
N PRO A 160 -17.99 1.98 11.56
CA PRO A 160 -17.56 1.85 10.17
C PRO A 160 -18.55 2.46 9.17
N SER A 161 -19.85 2.42 9.49
CA SER A 161 -20.93 3.08 8.75
C SER A 161 -20.84 4.61 8.70
N SER A 162 -20.06 5.22 9.59
CA SER A 162 -19.77 6.65 9.59
C SER A 162 -19.01 7.10 8.34
N ILE A 163 -18.27 6.19 7.69
CA ILE A 163 -17.57 6.45 6.44
C ILE A 163 -18.35 5.83 5.28
N THR A 164 -18.92 6.68 4.42
CA THR A 164 -19.70 6.19 3.27
C THR A 164 -18.80 5.97 2.05
N SER A 165 -18.27 4.75 1.92
CA SER A 165 -17.44 4.32 0.79
C SER A 165 -17.70 2.87 0.39
N HIS A 166 -17.58 2.57 -0.91
CA HIS A 166 -17.58 1.20 -1.43
C HIS A 166 -16.19 0.55 -1.47
N PHE A 167 -15.14 1.28 -1.13
CA PHE A 167 -13.76 0.82 -1.20
C PHE A 167 -13.12 0.67 0.18
N ASN A 168 -13.48 1.50 1.16
CA ASN A 168 -12.98 1.34 2.51
C ASN A 168 -13.57 0.05 3.13
N HIS A 169 -12.73 -0.96 3.35
CA HIS A 169 -13.13 -2.22 3.96
C HIS A 169 -12.37 -2.52 5.26
N ILE A 170 -11.29 -1.79 5.55
CA ILE A 170 -10.51 -1.94 6.78
C ILE A 170 -10.32 -0.56 7.41
N PHE A 171 -10.63 -0.45 8.70
CA PHE A 171 -10.44 0.74 9.50
C PHE A 171 -9.52 0.44 10.69
N ALA A 172 -8.43 1.20 10.81
CA ALA A 172 -7.53 1.17 11.96
C ALA A 172 -7.81 2.40 12.83
N LEU A 173 -8.51 2.22 13.94
CA LEU A 173 -8.80 3.30 14.87
C LEU A 173 -7.62 3.47 15.81
N VAL A 174 -7.04 4.66 15.84
CA VAL A 174 -5.87 5.00 16.66
C VAL A 174 -6.24 6.11 17.62
N THR A 175 -5.98 5.90 18.90
CA THR A 175 -6.02 6.93 19.94
C THR A 175 -4.67 7.03 20.62
N TYR A 176 -4.40 8.17 21.24
CA TYR A 176 -3.16 8.42 21.98
C TYR A 176 -3.49 8.90 23.38
N CYS A 177 -2.93 8.23 24.38
CA CYS A 177 -3.09 8.54 25.79
C CYS A 177 -1.87 9.34 26.27
N LYS A 178 -2.04 10.62 26.61
CA LYS A 178 -0.92 11.50 26.98
C LYS A 178 -0.36 11.15 28.34
N SER A 179 -1.21 10.73 29.27
CA SER A 179 -0.79 10.36 30.64
C SER A 179 0.16 9.17 30.67
N ARG A 180 0.01 8.22 29.74
CA ARG A 180 0.81 6.99 29.65
C ARG A 180 1.79 6.98 28.49
N ASP A 181 1.76 8.02 27.66
CA ASP A 181 2.55 8.14 26.44
C ASP A 181 2.41 6.90 25.54
N SER A 182 1.18 6.42 25.35
CA SER A 182 0.87 5.16 24.66
C SER A 182 -0.16 5.35 23.55
N TYR A 183 -0.03 4.54 22.50
CA TYR A 183 -1.03 4.42 21.43
C TYR A 183 -1.93 3.22 21.68
N ARG A 184 -3.22 3.37 21.41
CA ARG A 184 -4.17 2.25 21.37
C ARG A 184 -4.72 2.10 19.96
N LEU A 185 -4.76 0.86 19.50
CA LEU A 185 -5.22 0.45 18.17
C LEU A 185 -6.38 -0.51 18.29
N VAL A 186 -7.49 -0.15 17.65
CA VAL A 186 -8.61 -1.07 17.41
C VAL A 186 -8.76 -1.25 15.91
N LEU A 187 -8.99 -2.48 15.48
CA LEU A 187 -9.12 -2.81 14.06
C LEU A 187 -10.53 -3.27 13.75
N HIS A 188 -11.10 -2.69 12.70
CA HIS A 188 -12.34 -3.15 12.10
C HIS A 188 -12.07 -3.57 10.65
N SER A 189 -12.58 -4.73 10.24
CA SER A 189 -12.51 -5.20 8.86
C SER A 189 -13.84 -5.79 8.44
N ALA A 190 -14.22 -5.61 7.17
CA ALA A 190 -15.40 -6.26 6.60
C ALA A 190 -15.32 -7.79 6.77
N GLU A 191 -16.47 -8.43 7.03
CA GLU A 191 -16.56 -9.88 7.28
C GLU A 191 -16.03 -10.75 6.13
N SER A 192 -16.03 -10.21 4.89
CA SER A 192 -15.51 -10.87 3.71
C SER A 192 -13.98 -10.92 3.64
N ILE A 193 -13.27 -10.17 4.49
CA ILE A 193 -11.80 -10.14 4.52
C ILE A 193 -11.29 -11.28 5.42
N PRO A 194 -10.42 -12.16 4.91
CA PRO A 194 -9.76 -13.17 5.73
C PRO A 194 -8.93 -12.55 6.85
N SER A 195 -8.76 -13.25 7.98
CA SER A 195 -7.87 -12.78 9.05
C SER A 195 -6.44 -12.53 8.53
N PHE A 196 -5.83 -11.42 8.94
CA PHE A 196 -4.47 -11.04 8.53
C PHE A 196 -3.60 -10.66 9.74
N GLY A 197 -2.31 -10.94 9.66
CA GLY A 197 -1.35 -10.65 10.72
C GLY A 197 -0.76 -9.24 10.66
N PRO A 198 0.05 -8.84 11.65
CA PRO A 198 0.29 -9.53 12.93
C PRO A 198 -0.95 -9.55 13.85
N PRO A 199 -1.12 -10.52 14.77
CA PRO A 199 -2.24 -10.51 15.72
C PRO A 199 -2.14 -9.31 16.67
N LEU A 200 -3.27 -8.68 17.00
CA LEU A 200 -3.28 -7.55 17.96
C LEU A 200 -2.85 -8.03 19.35
N PRO A 201 -2.01 -7.26 20.07
CA PRO A 201 -1.73 -7.54 21.46
C PRO A 201 -3.01 -7.40 22.30
N PRO A 202 -3.12 -8.09 23.46
CA PRO A 202 -4.24 -7.90 24.37
C PRO A 202 -4.44 -6.42 24.73
N GLY A 203 -5.66 -5.91 24.60
CA GLY A 203 -6.00 -4.49 24.84
C GLY A 203 -5.63 -3.53 23.71
N GLY A 204 -4.86 -3.97 22.71
CA GLY A 204 -4.49 -3.17 21.54
C GLY A 204 -3.57 -2.00 21.86
N GLU A 205 -2.84 -2.04 22.97
CA GLU A 205 -2.03 -0.92 23.46
C GLU A 205 -0.53 -1.09 23.22
N PHE A 206 0.14 0.02 22.95
CA PHE A 206 1.55 0.10 22.63
C PHE A 206 2.21 1.30 23.34
N GLU A 207 3.13 1.02 24.27
CA GLU A 207 3.98 2.02 24.93
C GLU A 207 5.22 2.34 24.09
N ASP A 208 5.76 1.36 23.34
CA ASP A 208 6.86 1.59 22.40
C ASP A 208 6.31 2.09 21.06
N HIS A 209 6.55 3.37 20.77
CA HIS A 209 6.06 4.03 19.55
C HIS A 209 6.68 3.45 18.28
N SER A 210 7.96 3.03 18.32
CA SER A 210 8.61 2.42 17.16
C SER A 210 8.02 1.05 16.88
N ALA A 211 7.79 0.25 17.93
CA ALA A 211 7.13 -1.05 17.79
C ALA A 211 5.69 -0.89 17.28
N PHE A 212 4.96 0.13 17.77
CA PHE A 212 3.63 0.47 17.28
C PHE A 212 3.63 0.80 15.79
N ARG A 213 4.54 1.66 15.35
CA ARG A 213 4.70 2.05 13.94
C ARG A 213 4.90 0.83 13.04
N ASP A 214 5.86 -0.02 13.38
CA ASP A 214 6.20 -1.20 12.58
C ASP A 214 5.04 -2.22 12.57
N PHE A 215 4.37 -2.40 13.72
CA PHE A 215 3.18 -3.22 13.83
C PHE A 215 2.06 -2.69 12.92
N LEU A 216 1.76 -1.39 13.00
CA LEU A 216 0.69 -0.76 12.25
C LEU A 216 0.95 -0.88 10.75
N LEU A 217 2.13 -0.49 10.26
CA LEU A 217 2.48 -0.59 8.84
C LEU A 217 2.37 -2.03 8.32
N ALA A 218 2.90 -3.01 9.05
CA ALA A 218 2.78 -4.42 8.68
C ALA A 218 1.31 -4.86 8.65
N LYS A 219 0.50 -4.44 9.63
CA LYS A 219 -0.92 -4.78 9.74
C LYS A 219 -1.74 -4.20 8.60
N LEU A 220 -1.51 -2.94 8.22
CA LEU A 220 -2.22 -2.29 7.10
C LEU A 220 -1.88 -2.94 5.76
N ILE A 221 -0.59 -3.20 5.50
CA ILE A 221 -0.12 -3.88 4.27
C ILE A 221 -0.75 -5.27 4.16
N ASN A 222 -0.71 -6.07 5.24
CA ASN A 222 -1.30 -7.40 5.24
C ASN A 222 -2.83 -7.35 5.10
N GLY A 223 -3.48 -6.35 5.69
CA GLY A 223 -4.90 -6.10 5.53
C GLY A 223 -5.27 -5.82 4.07
N GLU A 224 -4.56 -4.92 3.42
CA GLU A 224 -4.79 -4.65 1.99
C GLU A 224 -4.54 -5.89 1.14
N LYS A 225 -3.43 -6.62 1.37
CA LYS A 225 -3.15 -7.89 0.67
C LYS A 225 -4.26 -8.93 0.89
N ALA A 226 -4.84 -9.02 2.09
CA ALA A 226 -5.95 -9.93 2.37
C ALA A 226 -7.25 -9.54 1.64
N SER A 227 -7.45 -8.25 1.34
CA SER A 227 -8.61 -7.79 0.56
C SER A 227 -8.59 -8.24 -0.90
N TYR A 228 -7.41 -8.58 -1.44
CA TYR A 228 -7.21 -8.93 -2.85
C TYR A 228 -7.94 -10.21 -3.28
N SER A 229 -8.37 -11.05 -2.35
CA SER A 229 -9.18 -12.24 -2.63
C SER A 229 -10.68 -11.97 -2.76
N ILE A 230 -11.15 -10.75 -2.47
CA ILE A 230 -12.57 -10.40 -2.51
C ILE A 230 -12.98 -10.02 -3.94
N SER A 231 -14.13 -10.50 -4.41
CA SER A 231 -14.62 -10.35 -5.79
C SER A 231 -14.53 -8.92 -6.35
N THR A 232 -14.91 -7.91 -5.56
CA THR A 232 -14.87 -6.50 -5.97
C THR A 232 -13.48 -6.02 -6.40
N PHE A 233 -12.42 -6.57 -5.79
CA PHE A 233 -11.02 -6.25 -6.07
C PHE A 233 -10.37 -7.29 -6.98
N ALA A 234 -10.67 -8.56 -6.77
CA ALA A 234 -10.18 -9.68 -7.56
C ALA A 234 -10.59 -9.56 -9.03
N ASP A 235 -11.85 -9.27 -9.32
CA ASP A 235 -12.35 -9.15 -10.71
C ASP A 235 -11.67 -7.99 -11.46
N LYS A 236 -11.40 -6.88 -10.76
CA LYS A 236 -10.68 -5.73 -11.33
C LYS A 236 -9.21 -6.04 -11.56
N ARG A 237 -8.57 -6.77 -10.65
CA ARG A 237 -7.18 -7.23 -10.78
C ARG A 237 -7.07 -8.21 -11.94
N GLU A 238 -7.91 -9.24 -11.99
CA GLU A 238 -7.94 -10.25 -13.06
C GLU A 238 -8.18 -9.62 -14.43
N ARG A 239 -9.11 -8.66 -14.53
CA ARG A 239 -9.33 -7.92 -15.79
C ARG A 239 -8.10 -7.15 -16.23
N THR A 240 -7.45 -6.43 -15.32
CA THR A 240 -6.24 -5.65 -15.61
C THR A 240 -5.10 -6.57 -16.03
N LEU A 241 -4.86 -7.63 -15.25
CA LEU A 241 -3.87 -8.66 -15.56
C LEU A 241 -4.14 -9.30 -16.92
N GLY A 242 -5.39 -9.68 -17.21
CA GLY A 242 -5.78 -10.25 -18.49
C GLY A 242 -5.54 -9.33 -19.68
N LEU A 243 -5.70 -8.01 -19.52
CA LEU A 243 -5.37 -7.03 -20.56
C LEU A 243 -3.85 -6.91 -20.76
N LEU A 244 -3.09 -6.86 -19.67
CA LEU A 244 -1.63 -6.78 -19.70
C LEU A 244 -1.01 -8.06 -20.30
N MET A 245 -1.52 -9.24 -19.93
CA MET A 245 -1.11 -10.52 -20.50
C MET A 245 -1.39 -10.57 -22.01
N LYS A 246 -2.53 -10.07 -22.47
CA LYS A 246 -2.84 -9.97 -23.92
C LYS A 246 -1.88 -9.03 -24.66
N ASP A 247 -1.51 -7.90 -24.05
CA ASP A 247 -0.48 -7.00 -24.63
C ASP A 247 0.87 -7.73 -24.76
N MET A 248 1.26 -8.48 -23.73
CA MET A 248 2.47 -9.30 -23.77
C MET A 248 2.43 -10.38 -24.83
N GLU A 249 1.31 -11.07 -25.00
CA GLU A 249 1.13 -12.07 -26.06
C GLU A 249 1.33 -11.45 -27.44
N GLN A 250 0.77 -10.26 -27.68
CA GLN A 250 0.95 -9.53 -28.94
C GLN A 250 2.42 -9.13 -29.16
N LYS A 251 3.10 -8.62 -28.14
CA LYS A 251 4.53 -8.28 -28.19
C LYS A 251 5.38 -9.53 -28.47
N CYS A 252 5.15 -10.63 -27.75
CA CYS A 252 5.76 -11.93 -27.98
C CYS A 252 5.59 -12.41 -29.42
N GLY A 253 4.36 -12.36 -29.94
CA GLY A 253 4.06 -12.72 -31.33
C GLY A 253 4.78 -11.82 -32.35
N SER A 254 4.90 -10.53 -32.08
CA SER A 254 5.62 -9.58 -32.93
C SER A 254 7.13 -9.87 -32.97
N VAL A 255 7.72 -10.19 -31.82
CA VAL A 255 9.15 -10.53 -31.70
C VAL A 255 9.44 -11.85 -32.42
N LEU A 256 8.61 -12.88 -32.21
CA LEU A 256 8.71 -14.15 -32.94
C LEU A 256 8.66 -13.96 -34.45
N ARG A 257 7.71 -13.14 -34.96
CA ARG A 257 7.62 -12.84 -36.40
C ARG A 257 8.87 -12.11 -36.92
N LYS A 258 9.39 -11.13 -36.17
CA LYS A 258 10.62 -10.41 -36.54
C LYS A 258 11.84 -11.34 -36.55
N SER A 259 12.04 -12.14 -35.52
CA SER A 259 13.16 -13.09 -35.46
C SER A 259 13.11 -14.12 -36.59
N LEU A 260 11.93 -14.66 -36.91
CA LEU A 260 11.77 -15.59 -38.04
C LEU A 260 12.06 -14.92 -39.40
N SER A 261 11.61 -13.67 -39.58
CA SER A 261 11.85 -12.90 -40.80
C SER A 261 13.33 -12.53 -41.02
N GLN A 262 14.05 -12.18 -39.94
CA GLN A 262 15.48 -11.84 -40.00
C GLN A 262 16.38 -13.04 -40.27
N LEU A 263 15.93 -14.23 -39.89
CA LEU A 263 16.73 -15.44 -40.01
C LEU A 263 16.56 -16.14 -41.37
N ASN A 264 15.54 -15.81 -42.19
CA ASN A 264 15.15 -16.63 -43.36
C ASN A 264 15.06 -18.13 -43.03
N ILE A 265 14.78 -18.46 -41.76
CA ILE A 265 14.75 -19.83 -41.26
C ILE A 265 13.33 -20.36 -41.39
N THR A 266 13.15 -21.28 -42.32
CA THR A 266 11.90 -22.03 -42.52
C THR A 266 11.76 -23.22 -41.56
N SER A 267 12.78 -23.57 -40.75
CA SER A 267 12.73 -24.68 -39.77
C SER A 267 13.82 -24.62 -38.69
N PRO A 268 13.53 -24.99 -37.42
CA PRO A 268 14.51 -24.98 -36.34
C PRO A 268 15.51 -26.13 -36.52
N SER A 269 16.75 -25.83 -36.91
CA SER A 269 17.84 -26.81 -36.89
C SER A 269 19.13 -26.19 -36.34
N ASN A 270 19.94 -27.05 -35.71
CA ASN A 270 21.18 -26.82 -34.95
C ASN A 270 22.25 -25.98 -35.68
N SER A 271 21.99 -24.71 -35.95
CA SER A 271 23.02 -23.79 -36.41
C SER A 271 23.80 -23.26 -35.21
N LYS A 272 25.15 -23.23 -35.30
CA LYS A 272 26.03 -22.60 -34.30
C LYS A 272 25.57 -21.19 -33.91
N LYS A 273 25.01 -20.44 -34.86
CA LYS A 273 24.43 -19.12 -34.64
C LYS A 273 23.26 -19.11 -33.65
N TYR A 274 22.44 -20.16 -33.59
CA TYR A 274 21.33 -20.25 -32.64
C TYR A 274 21.83 -20.47 -31.20
N VAL A 275 22.88 -21.30 -31.05
CA VAL A 275 23.52 -21.59 -29.76
C VAL A 275 24.26 -20.36 -29.21
N GLU A 276 25.01 -19.64 -30.07
CA GLU A 276 25.69 -18.39 -29.69
C GLU A 276 24.69 -17.29 -29.28
N LEU A 277 23.55 -17.19 -29.99
CA LEU A 277 22.46 -16.29 -29.60
C LEU A 277 21.96 -16.64 -28.18
N GLN A 278 21.63 -17.92 -27.92
CA GLN A 278 21.15 -18.39 -26.61
C GLN A 278 22.14 -18.09 -25.47
N GLN A 279 23.45 -18.28 -25.70
CA GLN A 279 24.48 -17.97 -24.70
C GLN A 279 24.53 -16.47 -24.37
N SER A 280 24.57 -15.61 -25.38
CA SER A 280 24.57 -14.16 -25.18
C SER A 280 23.34 -13.66 -24.42
N PHE A 281 22.18 -14.30 -24.63
CA PHE A 281 20.94 -13.93 -23.92
C PHE A 281 20.94 -14.40 -22.47
N SER A 282 21.49 -15.58 -22.18
CA SER A 282 21.62 -16.07 -20.81
C SER A 282 22.53 -15.14 -19.99
N GLU A 283 23.58 -14.62 -20.61
CA GLU A 283 24.49 -13.64 -19.99
C GLU A 283 23.78 -12.31 -19.67
N VAL A 284 22.97 -11.77 -20.58
CA VAL A 284 22.19 -10.54 -20.35
C VAL A 284 21.15 -10.74 -19.24
N GLY A 285 20.41 -11.86 -19.27
CA GLY A 285 19.42 -12.18 -18.24
C GLY A 285 20.05 -12.34 -16.86
N ASN A 286 21.20 -13.03 -16.79
CA ASN A 286 21.98 -13.18 -15.55
C ASN A 286 22.50 -11.83 -15.04
N ARG A 287 22.94 -10.94 -15.95
CA ARG A 287 23.41 -9.59 -15.56
C ARG A 287 22.30 -8.74 -14.96
N ILE A 288 21.11 -8.72 -15.57
CA ILE A 288 19.93 -8.00 -15.03
C ILE A 288 19.54 -8.57 -13.66
N LYS A 289 19.59 -9.90 -13.50
CA LYS A 289 19.32 -10.58 -12.23
C LYS A 289 20.32 -10.16 -11.14
N ILE A 290 21.61 -10.14 -11.47
CA ILE A 290 22.68 -9.70 -10.55
C ILE A 290 22.51 -8.23 -10.18
N GLU A 291 22.24 -7.34 -11.14
CA GLU A 291 21.98 -5.91 -10.89
C GLU A 291 20.84 -5.71 -9.90
N LYS A 292 19.73 -6.46 -10.04
CA LYS A 292 18.60 -6.38 -9.10
C LYS A 292 18.89 -6.98 -7.73
N ILE A 293 19.72 -8.03 -7.65
CA ILE A 293 20.18 -8.58 -6.36
C ILE A 293 21.04 -7.54 -5.63
N VAL A 294 21.96 -6.91 -6.36
CA VAL A 294 22.86 -5.87 -5.83
C VAL A 294 22.08 -4.62 -5.42
N SER A 295 21.00 -4.27 -6.13
CA SER A 295 20.15 -3.12 -5.81
C SER A 295 19.10 -3.40 -4.71
N GLY A 296 19.06 -4.60 -4.13
CA GLY A 296 18.10 -4.98 -3.09
C GLY A 296 16.67 -5.25 -3.57
N ASN A 297 16.39 -5.10 -4.87
CA ASN A 297 15.05 -5.18 -5.47
C ASN A 297 14.70 -6.57 -6.03
N HIS A 298 15.43 -7.61 -5.62
CA HIS A 298 15.20 -8.98 -6.07
C HIS A 298 14.68 -9.85 -4.92
N PRO A 299 13.59 -10.63 -5.06
CA PRO A 299 12.95 -11.35 -3.94
C PRO A 299 13.85 -12.38 -3.23
N THR A 300 14.91 -12.89 -3.86
CA THR A 300 15.92 -13.75 -3.22
C THR A 300 17.06 -13.01 -2.48
N SER A 301 17.10 -11.68 -2.50
CA SER A 301 18.12 -10.90 -1.76
C SER A 301 18.04 -11.10 -0.24
N GLN A 302 16.91 -11.60 0.27
CA GLN A 302 16.71 -11.89 1.69
C GLN A 302 17.07 -13.33 2.13
N MET A 303 17.54 -14.21 1.23
CA MET A 303 17.93 -15.58 1.64
C MET A 303 19.43 -15.79 1.91
N SER A 304 20.30 -14.82 1.62
CA SER A 304 21.77 -15.03 1.75
C SER A 304 22.42 -14.44 3.00
N THR A 305 21.69 -13.73 3.86
CA THR A 305 22.24 -13.17 5.11
C THR A 305 21.97 -14.03 6.36
N ALA A 306 21.30 -15.19 6.23
CA ALA A 306 21.03 -16.08 7.37
C ALA A 306 22.05 -17.21 7.59
N VAL A 307 23.14 -17.29 6.82
CA VAL A 307 24.19 -18.31 7.02
C VAL A 307 25.56 -17.66 7.04
N LYS A 308 25.95 -17.17 8.22
CA LYS A 308 27.31 -17.14 8.81
C LYS A 308 27.41 -15.99 9.83
N LYS A 309 27.02 -16.29 11.07
CA LYS A 309 27.80 -15.89 12.25
C LYS A 309 27.77 -17.09 13.20
N GLU A 310 28.95 -17.69 13.35
CA GLU A 310 29.31 -18.46 14.55
C GLU A 310 29.23 -17.57 15.79
#